data_AF-A0A661CD55-F1
#
_entry.id   AF-A0A661CD55-F1
#
_cell.length_a   1.000
_cell.length_b   1.000
_cell.length_c   1.000
_cell.angle_alpha   90.00
_cell.angle_beta   90.00
_cell.angle_gamma   90.00
#
_symmetry.space_group_name_H-M   'P 1'
#
loop_
_entity.id
_entity.type
_entity.pdbx_description
1 polymer ?
#
loop_
_entity_poly.entity_id
_entity_poly.type
_entity_poly.pdbx_seq_one_letter_code
_entity_poly.pdbx_strand_id
1 'polypeptide(L)' 'MALFDWSDKYSVGVFRMDDHHKQIFDIVNKLHATMKEGKAKEVIGPLMKELIDYTVFHFHEE' A
#
# COMPACT_ATOMS: atom_id res chain seq x y z
N MET A 1 0.28 -2.48 15.11
CA MET A 1 0.36 -3.72 14.32
C MET A 1 -0.11 -3.39 12.93
N ALA A 2 0.64 -3.83 11.93
CA ALA A 2 0.26 -3.70 10.53
C ALA A 2 -1.05 -4.44 10.27
N LEU A 3 -1.82 -3.98 9.28
CA LEU A 3 -3.01 -4.71 8.81
C LEU A 3 -2.59 -5.89 7.94
N PHE A 4 -1.54 -5.68 7.13
CA PHE A 4 -0.96 -6.66 6.24
C PHE A 4 0.55 -6.72 6.45
N ASP A 5 1.08 -7.92 6.65
CA ASP A 5 2.52 -8.16 6.65
C ASP A 5 2.93 -8.82 5.33
N TRP A 6 3.97 -8.31 4.70
CA TRP A 6 4.55 -8.95 3.52
C TRP A 6 5.07 -10.35 3.90
N SER A 7 4.92 -11.30 2.98
CA SER A 7 5.47 -12.64 3.10
C SER A 7 5.73 -13.21 1.71
N ASP A 8 6.66 -14.16 1.61
CA ASP A 8 7.10 -14.71 0.32
C ASP A 8 5.97 -15.40 -0.47
N LYS A 9 4.83 -15.72 0.16
CA LYS A 9 3.64 -16.24 -0.54
C LYS A 9 3.00 -15.25 -1.52
N TYR A 10 3.33 -13.96 -1.40
CA TYR A 10 2.88 -12.89 -2.30
C TYR A 10 3.90 -12.57 -3.38
N SER A 11 5.11 -13.15 -3.31
CA SER A 11 6.15 -12.94 -4.32
C SER A 11 5.72 -13.56 -5.65
N VAL A 12 5.99 -12.83 -6.73
CA VAL A 12 5.85 -13.34 -8.11
C VAL A 12 7.19 -13.72 -8.73
N GLY A 13 8.27 -13.72 -7.94
CA GLY A 13 9.62 -14.06 -8.39
C GLY A 13 10.28 -12.97 -9.25
N VAL A 14 9.64 -11.82 -9.42
CA VAL A 14 10.17 -10.65 -10.14
C VAL A 14 10.47 -9.56 -9.12
N PHE A 15 11.76 -9.35 -8.83
CA PHE A 15 12.23 -8.43 -7.78
C PHE A 15 11.55 -7.05 -7.83
N ARG A 16 11.44 -6.46 -9.03
CA ARG A 16 10.82 -5.14 -9.21
C ARG A 16 9.33 -5.13 -8.87
N MET A 17 8.59 -6.19 -9.23
CA MET A 17 7.16 -6.29 -8.92
C MET A 17 6.93 -6.58 -7.44
N ASP A 18 7.77 -7.41 -6.83
CA ASP A 18 7.71 -7.66 -5.39
C ASP A 18 7.94 -6.37 -4.59
N ASP A 19 8.85 -5.49 -5.05
CA ASP A 19 9.04 -4.18 -4.43
C ASP A 19 7.84 -3.24 -4.62
N HIS A 20 7.21 -3.24 -5.80
CA HIS A 20 5.96 -2.51 -6.01
C HIS A 20 4.84 -3.03 -5.09
N HIS A 21 4.70 -4.36 -4.94
CA HIS A 21 3.70 -4.96 -4.05
C HIS A 21 3.93 -4.59 -2.57
N LYS A 22 5.19 -4.64 -2.10
CA LYS A 22 5.54 -4.21 -0.73
C LYS A 22 5.18 -2.74 -0.49
N GLN A 23 5.42 -1.86 -1.46
CA GLN A 23 5.04 -0.46 -1.34
C GLN A 23 3.51 -0.28 -1.24
N ILE A 24 2.73 -1.06 -2.00
CA ILE A 24 1.26 -1.07 -1.86
C ILE A 24 0.86 -1.50 -0.44
N PHE A 25 1.50 -2.54 0.12
CA PHE A 25 1.25 -2.98 1.50
C PHE A 25 1.52 -1.86 2.51
N ASP A 26 2.62 -1.12 2.34
CA ASP A 26 2.98 0.00 3.22
C ASP A 26 1.96 1.14 3.17
N ILE A 27 1.48 1.50 1.98
CA ILE A 27 0.42 2.53 1.82
C ILE A 27 -0.86 2.08 2.54
N VAL A 28 -1.28 0.82 2.36
CA VAL A 28 -2.49 0.28 3.00
C VAL A 28 -2.34 0.20 4.52
N ASN A 29 -1.16 -0.19 5.02
CA ASN A 29 -0.87 -0.21 6.45
C ASN A 29 -0.92 1.18 7.08
N LYS A 30 -0.38 2.19 6.39
CA LYS A 30 -0.45 3.59 6.81
C LYS A 30 -1.89 4.11 6.84
N LEU A 31 -2.68 3.77 5.82
CA LEU A 31 -4.12 4.08 5.79
C LEU A 31 -4.83 3.49 7.01
N HIS A 32 -4.66 2.20 7.27
CA HIS A 32 -5.28 1.51 8.41
C HIS A 32 -4.85 2.10 9.76
N ALA A 33 -3.55 2.34 9.96
CA ALA A 33 -3.04 2.93 11.19
C ALA A 33 -3.67 4.30 11.44
N THR A 34 -3.78 5.13 10.40
CA THR A 34 -4.30 6.48 10.55
C THR A 34 -5.81 6.52 10.79
N MET A 35 -6.55 5.57 10.21
CA MET A 35 -7.97 5.37 10.53
C MET A 35 -8.14 4.97 12.01
N LYS A 36 -7.27 4.09 12.53
CA LYS A 36 -7.30 3.64 13.93
C LYS A 36 -7.00 4.75 14.93
N GLU A 37 -6.20 5.75 14.55
CA GLU A 37 -5.90 6.93 15.36
C GLU A 37 -7.03 7.98 15.39
N GLY A 38 -8.12 7.79 14.64
CA GLY A 38 -9.21 8.76 14.55
C GLY A 38 -8.89 10.00 13.71
N LYS A 39 -7.73 10.04 13.04
CA LYS A 39 -7.28 11.16 12.19
C LYS A 39 -7.76 11.06 10.74
N ALA A 40 -8.68 10.12 10.45
CA ALA A 40 -9.13 9.83 9.10
C ALA A 40 -9.59 11.07 8.32
N LYS A 41 -10.34 11.99 8.94
CA LYS A 41 -10.89 13.18 8.26
C LYS A 41 -9.83 14.07 7.59
N GLU A 42 -8.61 14.12 8.11
CA GLU A 42 -7.57 15.04 7.66
C GLU A 42 -6.64 14.42 6.61
N VAL A 43 -6.48 13.10 6.66
CA VAL A 43 -5.40 12.37 5.96
C VAL A 43 -5.90 11.26 5.03
N ILE A 44 -7.16 10.84 5.14
CA ILE A 44 -7.69 9.75 4.33
C ILE A 44 -7.71 10.11 2.84
N GLY A 45 -8.03 11.35 2.50
CA GLY A 45 -8.06 11.82 1.11
C GLY A 45 -6.69 11.69 0.42
N PRO A 46 -5.63 12.31 0.97
CA PRO A 46 -4.28 12.16 0.44
C PRO A 46 -3.79 10.70 0.38
N LEU A 47 -4.01 9.89 1.42
CA LEU A 47 -3.57 8.49 1.45
C LEU A 47 -4.33 7.61 0.44
N MET A 48 -5.64 7.85 0.27
CA MET A 48 -6.42 7.15 -0.76
C MET A 48 -5.95 7.53 -2.16
N LYS A 49 -5.62 8.81 -2.39
CA LYS A 49 -5.05 9.24 -3.67
C LYS A 49 -3.70 8.57 -3.92
N GLU A 50 -2.82 8.53 -2.92
CA GLU A 50 -1.52 7.85 -2.99
C GLU A 50 -1.69 6.37 -3.35
N LEU A 51 -2.64 5.67 -2.71
CA LEU A 51 -2.94 4.27 -3.01
C LEU A 51 -3.40 4.10 -4.47
N ILE A 52 -4.36 4.92 -4.93
CA ILE A 52 -4.87 4.86 -6.30
C ILE A 52 -3.73 5.11 -7.31
N ASP A 53 -3.01 6.23 -7.16
CA ASP A 53 -1.94 6.62 -8.08
C ASP A 53 -0.87 5.53 -8.17
N TYR A 54 -0.47 4.94 -7.03
CA TYR A 54 0.55 3.91 -7.00
C TYR A 54 0.07 2.57 -7.58
N THR A 55 -1.18 2.18 -7.35
CA THR A 55 -1.75 0.97 -7.99
C THR A 55 -1.85 1.13 -9.51
N VAL A 56 -2.22 2.30 -10.03
CA VAL A 56 -2.22 2.59 -11.47
C VAL A 56 -0.82 2.53 -12.04
N PHE A 57 0.15 3.15 -11.37
CA PHE A 57 1.56 3.08 -11.78
C PHE A 57 2.06 1.64 -11.83
N HIS A 58 1.81 0.85 -10.77
CA HIS A 58 2.22 -0.54 -10.71
C HIS A 58 1.66 -1.35 -11.88
N PHE A 59 0.35 -1.26 -12.15
CA PHE A 59 -0.28 -1.97 -13.26
C PHE A 59 0.17 -1.51 -14.66
N HIS A 60 0.74 -0.31 -14.79
CA HIS A 60 1.38 0.11 -16.05
C HIS A 60 2.79 -0.48 -16.24
N GLU A 61 3.45 -0.92 -15.17
CA GLU A 61 4.82 -1.45 -15.21
C GLU A 61 4.86 -2.99 -15.29
N GLU A 62 3.72 -3.68 -15.09
CA GLU A 62 3.53 -5.13 -15.27
C GLU A 62 3.42 -5.54 -16.75
#